data_AF-A0A060VXV4-F1
#
_entry.id   AF-A0A060VXV4-F1
#
_cell.length_a   1.000
_cell.length_b   1.000
_cell.length_c   1.000
_cell.angle_alpha   90.00
_cell.angle_beta   90.00
_cell.angle_gamma   90.00
#
_symmetry.space_group_name_H-M   'P 1'
#
loop_
_entity.id
_entity.type
_entity.pdbx_description
1 polymer ?
#
loop_
_entity_poly.entity_id
_entity_poly.type
_entity_poly.pdbx_seq_one_letter_code
_entity_poly.pdbx_strand_id
1 'polypeptide(L)'
;MREQPSVVLSAAHTVAIRMSPFVRQMDFAIDWMAVEAGRALYRQEDQSDCTYIVLNGRLRSVIRKANGKKELVGEYGRGDLIGVVEALTRQPRATTVHAVRDTELVKLPEGTLNNIKRRYPQVVTRLIHLLGQKILGNLQQARGPFSGSALGRSSVASSPDVTNPASNLSTVAVLPICDEVPINAFNLELSHALSAIGPALLLTSDIIRERLGASALDSIHEYRLSGWLAQQEDINRIVLYQTDSSMTPWTQRCIRQADCILIVGLGEQEPALGQVGGTGCLAQGHID
;
A
#
# COMPACT_ATOMS: atom_id res chain seq x y z
N MET A 1 -3.44 -29.56 7.16
CA MET A 1 -4.78 -29.52 7.80
C MET A 1 -5.48 -30.88 7.84
N ARG A 2 -5.41 -31.74 6.80
CA ARG A 2 -6.10 -33.05 6.80
C ARG A 2 -5.46 -34.13 7.67
N GLU A 3 -4.16 -34.08 7.90
CA GLU A 3 -3.43 -35.16 8.60
C GLU A 3 -3.56 -35.10 10.14
N GLN A 4 -3.79 -33.92 10.73
CA GLN A 4 -3.93 -33.75 12.18
C GLN A 4 -5.01 -32.70 12.54
N PRO A 5 -6.30 -33.06 12.46
CA PRO A 5 -7.40 -32.13 12.72
C PRO A 5 -7.49 -31.68 14.20
N SER A 6 -7.02 -32.50 15.14
CA SER A 6 -7.02 -32.19 16.58
C SER A 6 -6.11 -31.01 16.93
N VAL A 7 -4.96 -30.89 16.26
CA VAL A 7 -4.02 -29.77 16.47
C VAL A 7 -4.61 -28.46 15.96
N VAL A 8 -5.27 -28.49 14.80
CA VAL A 8 -5.95 -27.32 14.23
C VAL A 8 -7.08 -26.86 15.16
N LEU A 9 -7.88 -27.80 15.67
CA LEU A 9 -8.96 -27.49 16.60
C LEU A 9 -8.44 -26.89 17.92
N SER A 10 -7.37 -27.47 18.48
CA SER A 10 -6.75 -26.98 19.71
C SER A 10 -6.14 -25.57 19.54
N ALA A 11 -5.47 -25.33 18.40
CA ALA A 11 -4.93 -24.02 18.06
C ALA A 11 -6.06 -22.98 17.86
N ALA A 12 -7.09 -23.32 17.08
CA ALA A 12 -8.25 -22.46 16.85
C ALA A 12 -8.97 -22.13 18.16
N HIS A 13 -9.20 -23.13 19.03
CA HIS A 13 -9.82 -22.95 20.34
C HIS A 13 -8.98 -22.03 21.25
N THR A 14 -7.65 -22.22 21.26
CA THR A 14 -6.74 -21.40 22.05
C THR A 14 -6.74 -19.94 21.58
N VAL A 15 -6.70 -19.72 20.27
CA VAL A 15 -6.79 -18.37 19.67
C VAL A 15 -8.14 -17.75 19.99
N ALA A 16 -9.24 -18.48 19.78
CA ALA A 16 -10.59 -18.00 20.04
C ALA A 16 -10.78 -17.56 21.48
N ILE A 17 -10.30 -18.33 22.47
CA ILE A 17 -10.42 -17.96 23.89
C ILE A 17 -9.57 -16.74 24.25
N ARG A 18 -8.39 -16.57 23.64
CA ARG A 18 -7.51 -15.41 23.89
C ARG A 18 -8.01 -14.12 23.25
N MET A 19 -8.87 -14.20 22.23
CA MET A 19 -9.49 -13.03 21.62
C MET A 19 -10.64 -12.51 22.48
N SER A 20 -10.76 -11.18 22.57
CA SER A 20 -11.91 -10.58 23.25
C SER A 20 -13.22 -10.92 22.51
N PRO A 21 -14.37 -10.96 23.20
CA PRO A 21 -15.66 -11.16 22.56
C PRO A 21 -15.93 -10.15 21.43
N PHE A 22 -15.41 -8.93 21.58
CA PHE A 22 -15.48 -7.88 20.58
C PHE A 22 -14.76 -8.26 19.28
N VAL A 23 -13.50 -8.69 19.36
CA VAL A 23 -12.71 -9.03 18.17
C VAL A 23 -13.33 -10.24 17.44
N ARG A 24 -13.84 -11.23 18.19
CA ARG A 24 -14.55 -12.38 17.60
C ARG A 24 -15.83 -11.97 16.85
N GLN A 25 -16.58 -11.01 17.38
CA GLN A 25 -17.78 -10.50 16.71
C GLN A 25 -17.43 -9.67 15.48
N MET A 26 -16.37 -8.86 15.55
CA MET A 26 -15.89 -8.10 14.41
C MET A 26 -15.43 -9.01 13.28
N ASP A 27 -14.67 -10.08 13.59
CA ASP A 27 -14.19 -11.05 12.60
C ASP A 27 -15.35 -11.66 11.78
N PHE A 28 -16.49 -11.91 12.41
CA PHE A 28 -17.70 -12.39 11.71
C PHE A 28 -18.40 -11.31 10.88
N ALA A 29 -18.21 -10.03 11.22
CA ALA A 29 -18.96 -8.91 10.65
C ALA A 29 -18.17 -8.12 9.59
N ILE A 30 -16.99 -8.61 9.22
CA ILE A 30 -16.11 -8.03 8.21
C ILE A 30 -15.88 -9.00 7.06
N ASP A 31 -15.78 -8.47 5.85
CA ASP A 31 -15.46 -9.27 4.67
C ASP A 31 -14.04 -8.96 4.19
N TRP A 32 -13.27 -10.01 3.91
CA TRP A 32 -11.95 -9.88 3.30
C TRP A 32 -12.08 -9.77 1.78
N MET A 33 -11.32 -8.86 1.18
CA MET A 33 -11.39 -8.58 -0.25
C MET A 33 -9.99 -8.37 -0.83
N ALA A 34 -9.74 -8.89 -2.03
CA ALA A 34 -8.54 -8.60 -2.81
C ALA A 34 -8.92 -7.85 -4.08
N VAL A 35 -8.14 -6.83 -4.43
CA VAL A 35 -8.29 -6.01 -5.63
C VAL A 35 -6.96 -6.00 -6.37
N GLU A 36 -6.99 -6.49 -7.61
CA GLU A 36 -5.80 -6.51 -8.47
C GLU A 36 -5.37 -5.10 -8.87
N ALA A 37 -4.07 -4.91 -9.10
CA ALA A 37 -3.51 -3.69 -9.65
C ALA A 37 -4.26 -3.23 -10.91
N GLY A 38 -4.57 -1.93 -10.98
CA GLY A 38 -5.31 -1.30 -12.07
C GLY A 38 -6.84 -1.44 -12.00
N ARG A 39 -7.38 -2.28 -11.11
CA ARG A 39 -8.83 -2.42 -10.93
C ARG A 39 -9.39 -1.33 -10.02
N ALA A 40 -10.62 -0.90 -10.30
CA ALA A 40 -11.35 0.03 -9.45
C ALA A 40 -11.97 -0.71 -8.25
N LEU A 41 -11.75 -0.20 -7.05
CA LEU A 41 -12.45 -0.64 -5.83
C LEU A 41 -13.93 -0.20 -5.88
N TYR A 42 -14.15 1.06 -6.24
CA TYR A 42 -15.46 1.63 -6.54
C TYR A 42 -15.30 2.81 -7.48
N ARG A 43 -16.41 3.23 -8.10
CA ARG A 43 -16.47 4.37 -9.00
C ARG A 43 -17.20 5.54 -8.35
N GLN A 44 -16.90 6.73 -8.87
CA GLN A 44 -17.62 7.94 -8.49
C GLN A 44 -19.11 7.76 -8.81
N GLU A 45 -19.96 8.27 -7.92
CA GLU A 45 -21.42 8.14 -7.90
C GLU A 45 -21.96 6.75 -7.53
N ASP A 46 -21.10 5.75 -7.27
CA ASP A 46 -21.57 4.46 -6.75
C ASP A 46 -22.24 4.66 -5.38
N GLN A 47 -23.19 3.80 -5.04
CA GLN A 47 -23.80 3.81 -3.71
C GLN A 47 -22.77 3.42 -2.65
N SER A 48 -22.86 4.07 -1.49
CA SER A 48 -21.95 3.85 -0.36
C SER A 48 -22.68 3.23 0.82
N ASP A 49 -22.44 1.94 1.06
CA ASP A 49 -22.98 1.15 2.17
C ASP A 49 -21.89 0.55 3.08
N CYS A 50 -20.62 0.84 2.79
CA CYS A 50 -19.48 0.24 3.48
C CYS A 50 -18.26 1.17 3.54
N THR A 51 -17.39 0.91 4.50
CA THR A 51 -16.05 1.48 4.62
C THR A 51 -15.02 0.39 4.31
N TYR A 52 -13.87 0.76 3.76
CA TYR A 52 -12.76 -0.17 3.55
C TYR A 52 -11.57 0.19 4.43
N ILE A 53 -10.84 -0.83 4.87
CA ILE A 53 -9.56 -0.70 5.58
C ILE A 53 -8.50 -1.36 4.71
N VAL A 54 -7.44 -0.62 4.37
CA VAL A 54 -6.31 -1.17 3.61
C VAL A 54 -5.44 -2.00 4.55
N LEU A 55 -5.35 -3.31 4.31
CA LEU A 55 -4.45 -4.20 5.07
C LEU A 55 -3.07 -4.23 4.45
N ASN A 56 -3.03 -4.34 3.12
CA ASN A 56 -1.83 -4.29 2.31
C ASN A 56 -2.21 -3.73 0.94
N GLY A 57 -1.31 -3.03 0.28
CA GLY A 57 -1.57 -2.42 -1.01
C GLY A 57 -1.53 -0.90 -0.99
N ARG A 58 -1.81 -0.34 -2.16
CA ARG A 58 -1.89 1.10 -2.38
C ARG A 58 -3.00 1.40 -3.35
N LEU A 59 -3.85 2.36 -3.00
CA LEU A 59 -4.93 2.82 -3.84
C LEU A 59 -4.81 4.30 -4.11
N ARG A 60 -5.38 4.72 -5.24
CA ARG A 60 -5.38 6.10 -5.70
C ARG A 60 -6.80 6.58 -5.94
N SER A 61 -7.14 7.72 -5.35
CA SER A 61 -8.42 8.39 -5.49
C SER A 61 -8.37 9.44 -6.58
N VAL A 62 -9.28 9.35 -7.56
CA VAL A 62 -9.39 10.31 -8.65
C VAL A 62 -10.82 10.83 -8.75
N ILE A 63 -10.95 12.13 -8.94
CA ILE A 63 -12.25 12.78 -9.19
C ILE A 63 -12.36 13.13 -10.67
N ARG A 64 -13.53 12.85 -11.27
CA ARG A 64 -13.83 13.31 -12.62
C ARG A 64 -14.58 14.64 -12.52
N LYS A 65 -13.93 15.73 -12.95
CA LYS A 65 -14.57 17.05 -13.01
C LYS A 65 -15.60 17.10 -14.14
N ALA A 66 -16.51 18.07 -14.09
CA ALA A 66 -17.55 18.28 -15.11
C ALA A 66 -16.98 18.48 -16.54
N ASN A 67 -15.75 18.99 -16.66
CA ASN A 67 -15.03 19.14 -17.93
C ASN A 67 -14.43 17.83 -18.47
N GLY A 68 -14.66 16.69 -17.80
CA GLY A 68 -14.14 15.37 -18.17
C GLY A 68 -12.70 15.11 -17.75
N LYS A 69 -11.96 16.10 -17.23
CA LYS A 69 -10.60 15.91 -16.72
C LYS A 69 -10.63 15.10 -15.41
N LYS A 70 -9.68 14.16 -15.29
CA LYS A 70 -9.43 13.42 -14.05
C LYS A 70 -8.37 14.16 -13.24
N GLU A 71 -8.65 14.36 -11.96
CA GLU A 71 -7.70 14.95 -11.01
C GLU A 71 -7.41 13.97 -9.88
N LEU A 72 -6.14 13.87 -9.49
CA LEU A 72 -5.70 13.09 -8.34
C LEU A 72 -6.15 13.80 -7.05
N VAL A 73 -6.95 13.12 -6.24
CA VAL A 73 -7.41 13.64 -4.95
C VAL A 73 -6.48 13.22 -3.82
N GLY A 74 -5.96 11.99 -3.89
CA GLY A 74 -5.03 11.47 -2.90
C GLY A 74 -4.74 9.99 -3.08
N GLU A 75 -3.90 9.46 -2.20
CA GLU A 75 -3.54 8.04 -2.14
C GLU A 75 -3.84 7.46 -0.75
N TYR A 76 -4.09 6.15 -0.72
CA TYR A 76 -4.35 5.38 0.49
C TYR A 76 -3.36 4.22 0.56
N GLY A 77 -2.68 4.09 1.69
CA GLY A 77 -1.79 2.99 2.01
C GLY A 77 -2.33 2.15 3.16
N ARG A 78 -1.51 1.20 3.62
CA ARG A 78 -1.83 0.33 4.75
C ARG A 78 -2.30 1.11 5.98
N GLY A 79 -3.38 0.63 6.58
CA GLY A 79 -4.01 1.22 7.78
C GLY A 79 -4.91 2.42 7.48
N ASP A 80 -5.01 2.87 6.23
CA ASP A 80 -5.94 3.92 5.85
C ASP A 80 -7.38 3.39 5.74
N LEU A 81 -8.31 4.29 6.07
CA LEU A 81 -9.74 4.06 5.94
C LEU A 81 -10.26 4.78 4.70
N ILE A 82 -11.06 4.09 3.90
CA ILE A 82 -11.59 4.59 2.64
C ILE A 82 -13.11 4.58 2.72
N GLY A 83 -13.75 5.68 2.28
CA GLY A 83 -15.20 5.74 2.14
C GLY A 83 -15.97 5.91 3.45
N VAL A 84 -15.30 6.35 4.52
CA VAL A 84 -15.90 6.54 5.85
C VAL A 84 -16.99 7.61 5.81
N VAL A 85 -16.72 8.73 5.15
CA VAL A 85 -17.63 9.89 5.13
C VAL A 85 -18.89 9.53 4.36
N GLU A 86 -18.75 8.94 3.18
CA GLU A 86 -19.85 8.55 2.31
C GLU A 86 -20.71 7.44 2.95
N ALA A 87 -20.09 6.47 3.63
CA ALA A 87 -20.82 5.42 4.34
C ALA A 87 -21.60 5.95 5.55
N LEU A 88 -21.04 6.91 6.29
CA LEU A 88 -21.70 7.51 7.45
C LEU A 88 -22.81 8.50 7.08
N THR A 89 -22.63 9.25 5.99
CA THR A 89 -23.57 10.29 5.53
C THR A 89 -24.59 9.77 4.52
N ARG A 90 -24.46 8.52 4.08
CA ARG A 90 -25.28 7.87 3.03
C ARG A 90 -25.30 8.69 1.74
N GLN A 91 -24.15 9.26 1.41
CA GLN A 91 -23.94 9.98 0.15
C GLN A 91 -23.29 9.03 -0.87
N PRO A 92 -23.50 9.26 -2.17
CA PRO A 92 -22.79 8.50 -3.19
C PRO A 92 -21.27 8.76 -3.11
N ARG A 93 -20.47 7.85 -3.67
CA ARG A 93 -19.01 7.95 -3.69
C ARG A 93 -18.57 9.23 -4.42
N ALA A 94 -17.88 10.13 -3.74
CA ALA A 94 -17.43 11.39 -4.33
C ALA A 94 -16.29 11.23 -5.36
N THR A 95 -15.60 10.09 -5.34
CA THR A 95 -14.40 9.82 -6.14
C THR A 95 -14.41 8.38 -6.68
N THR A 96 -13.56 8.11 -7.66
CA THR A 96 -13.23 6.75 -8.09
C THR A 96 -11.93 6.34 -7.42
N VAL A 97 -11.92 5.20 -6.73
CA VAL A 97 -10.72 4.65 -6.12
C VAL A 97 -10.29 3.41 -6.88
N HIS A 98 -9.02 3.35 -7.27
CA HIS A 98 -8.42 2.21 -7.96
C HIS A 98 -7.14 1.76 -7.29
N ALA A 99 -6.87 0.47 -7.36
CA ALA A 99 -5.66 -0.13 -6.85
C ALA A 99 -4.48 0.22 -7.78
N VAL A 100 -3.40 0.77 -7.21
CA VAL A 100 -2.13 1.01 -7.90
C VAL A 100 -1.32 -0.28 -7.98
N ARG A 101 -1.38 -1.07 -6.91
CA ARG A 101 -0.79 -2.41 -6.78
C ARG A 101 -1.82 -3.38 -6.24
N ASP A 102 -1.50 -4.69 -6.26
CA ASP A 102 -2.38 -5.68 -5.64
C ASP A 102 -2.65 -5.29 -4.18
N THR A 103 -3.93 -5.21 -3.83
CA THR A 103 -4.40 -4.63 -2.58
C THR A 103 -5.33 -5.59 -1.86
N GLU A 104 -5.04 -5.83 -0.59
CA GLU A 104 -5.87 -6.57 0.35
C GLU A 104 -6.60 -5.59 1.27
N LEU A 105 -7.92 -5.77 1.37
CA LEU A 105 -8.84 -4.87 2.05
C LEU A 105 -9.74 -5.65 2.99
N VAL A 106 -10.13 -4.99 4.07
CA VAL A 106 -11.31 -5.36 4.84
C VAL A 106 -12.46 -4.46 4.45
N LYS A 107 -13.57 -5.04 4.03
CA LYS A 107 -14.85 -4.34 3.86
C LYS A 107 -15.61 -4.40 5.18
N LEU A 108 -15.97 -3.23 5.70
CA LEU A 108 -16.76 -3.03 6.88
C LEU A 108 -18.13 -2.45 6.49
N PRO A 109 -19.22 -3.25 6.52
CA PRO A 109 -20.57 -2.75 6.28
C PRO A 109 -20.99 -1.66 7.28
N GLU A 110 -21.84 -0.70 6.86
CA GLU A 110 -22.37 0.37 7.73
C GLU A 110 -23.03 -0.21 9.00
N GLY A 111 -23.75 -1.33 8.86
CA GLY A 111 -24.40 -2.03 9.96
C GLY A 111 -23.45 -2.47 11.07
N THR A 112 -22.22 -2.84 10.71
CA THR A 112 -21.20 -3.29 11.67
C THR A 112 -20.73 -2.13 12.55
N LEU A 113 -20.46 -0.96 11.95
CA LEU A 113 -20.04 0.23 12.70
C LEU A 113 -21.14 0.72 13.66
N ASN A 114 -22.40 0.69 13.23
CA ASN A 114 -23.55 1.01 14.07
C ASN A 114 -23.71 0.03 15.24
N ASN A 115 -23.44 -1.25 15.03
CA ASN A 115 -23.44 -2.26 16.10
C ASN A 115 -22.32 -1.99 17.12
N ILE A 116 -21.09 -1.72 16.64
CA ILE A 116 -19.94 -1.36 17.49
C ILE A 116 -20.28 -0.13 18.34
N LYS A 117 -20.87 0.92 17.74
CA LYS A 117 -21.30 2.12 18.45
C LYS A 117 -22.28 1.83 19.58
N ARG A 118 -23.26 0.94 19.36
CA ARG A 118 -24.28 0.59 20.36
C ARG A 118 -23.73 -0.30 21.47
N ARG A 119 -22.88 -1.27 21.11
CA ARG A 119 -22.44 -2.34 22.03
C ARG A 119 -21.14 -2.00 22.76
N TYR A 120 -20.27 -1.20 22.12
CA TYR A 120 -18.94 -0.85 22.61
C TYR A 120 -18.63 0.65 22.40
N PRO A 121 -19.41 1.57 23.01
CA PRO A 121 -19.26 3.01 22.79
C PRO A 121 -17.86 3.54 23.15
N GLN A 122 -17.17 2.91 24.11
CA GLN A 122 -15.79 3.22 24.49
C GLN A 122 -14.80 3.05 23.31
N VAL A 123 -15.03 2.07 22.43
CA VAL A 123 -14.20 1.83 21.25
C VAL A 123 -14.39 2.96 20.23
N VAL A 124 -15.62 3.41 20.02
CA VAL A 124 -15.92 4.52 19.12
C VAL A 124 -15.28 5.81 19.61
N THR A 125 -15.36 6.11 20.91
CA THR A 125 -14.68 7.26 21.50
C THR A 125 -13.17 7.20 21.24
N ARG A 126 -12.54 6.03 21.38
CA ARG A 126 -11.12 5.87 21.10
C ARG A 126 -10.79 6.04 19.62
N LEU A 127 -11.61 5.49 18.72
CA LEU A 127 -11.47 5.67 17.27
C LEU A 127 -11.59 7.15 16.88
N ILE A 128 -12.54 7.89 17.44
CA ILE A 128 -12.68 9.34 17.22
C ILE A 128 -11.42 10.07 17.68
N HIS A 129 -10.83 9.71 18.83
CA HIS A 129 -9.59 10.32 19.29
C HIS A 129 -8.40 10.02 18.36
N LEU A 130 -8.27 8.78 17.88
CA LEU A 130 -7.21 8.39 16.94
C LEU A 130 -7.37 9.08 15.58
N LEU A 131 -8.61 9.16 15.07
CA LEU A 131 -8.92 9.89 13.84
C LEU A 131 -8.71 11.39 14.01
N GLY A 132 -9.12 11.95 15.15
CA GLY A 132 -8.87 13.34 15.52
C GLY A 132 -7.37 13.64 15.58
N GLN A 133 -6.56 12.75 16.14
CA GLN A 133 -5.10 12.86 16.15
C GLN A 133 -4.50 12.74 14.74
N LYS A 134 -5.00 11.85 13.89
CA LYS A 134 -4.53 11.70 12.50
C LYS A 134 -4.89 12.92 11.65
N ILE A 135 -6.11 13.45 11.80
CA ILE A 135 -6.56 14.68 11.12
C ILE A 135 -5.78 15.89 11.66
N LEU A 136 -5.59 16.01 12.97
CA LEU A 136 -4.83 17.12 13.56
C LEU A 136 -3.33 17.02 13.27
N GLY A 137 -2.76 15.82 13.22
CA GLY A 137 -1.37 15.59 12.81
C GLY A 137 -1.14 15.94 11.34
N ASN A 138 -2.08 15.55 10.46
CA ASN A 138 -2.06 15.94 9.05
C ASN A 138 -2.34 17.45 8.88
N LEU A 139 -3.17 18.06 9.73
CA LEU A 139 -3.45 19.50 9.73
C LEU A 139 -2.33 20.35 10.37
N GLN A 140 -1.55 19.81 11.30
CA GLN A 140 -0.35 20.45 11.85
C GLN A 140 0.77 20.49 10.80
N GLN A 141 0.85 19.49 9.91
CA GLN A 141 1.68 19.58 8.70
C GLN A 141 1.08 20.52 7.63
N ALA A 142 -0.25 20.70 7.60
CA ALA A 142 -0.92 21.63 6.70
C ALA A 142 -1.01 23.09 7.23
N ARG A 143 -0.48 23.39 8.43
CA ARG A 143 -0.49 24.75 9.01
C ARG A 143 0.90 25.25 9.39
N GLY A 144 1.57 25.83 8.39
CA GLY A 144 2.49 26.95 8.54
C GLY A 144 3.30 27.23 7.27
N PRO A 145 3.50 28.48 6.79
CA PRO A 145 3.06 29.77 7.36
C PRO A 145 2.45 30.76 6.33
N PHE A 146 1.20 31.19 6.55
CA PHE A 146 0.75 32.53 6.12
C PHE A 146 -0.27 33.10 7.12
N SER A 147 0.23 33.88 8.09
CA SER A 147 -0.42 35.12 8.58
C SER A 147 0.52 35.85 9.58
N GLY A 148 0.99 37.05 9.22
CA GLY A 148 1.31 38.13 10.17
C GLY A 148 2.76 38.38 10.65
N SER A 149 3.58 39.00 9.81
CA SER A 149 4.64 40.01 10.10
C SER A 149 5.52 39.93 11.37
N ALA A 150 6.82 39.62 11.21
CA ALA A 150 7.97 40.47 11.62
C ALA A 150 9.33 39.81 11.26
N LEU A 151 10.09 40.49 10.39
CA LEU A 151 11.56 40.50 10.20
C LEU A 151 12.39 39.24 10.56
N GLY A 152 12.92 38.55 9.53
CA GLY A 152 14.24 37.90 9.63
C GLY A 152 14.39 36.51 8.99
N ARG A 153 15.22 36.48 7.93
CA ARG A 153 16.04 35.36 7.39
C ARG A 153 15.33 34.30 6.53
N SER A 154 15.64 34.40 5.24
CA SER A 154 15.42 33.40 4.20
C SER A 154 16.03 32.05 4.57
N SER A 155 15.20 31.01 4.59
CA SER A 155 15.63 29.65 4.25
C SER A 155 14.57 29.06 3.33
N VAL A 156 15.00 28.62 2.15
CA VAL A 156 14.18 28.01 1.12
C VAL A 156 13.79 26.63 1.63
N ALA A 157 12.58 26.49 2.16
CA ALA A 157 11.97 25.21 2.48
C ALA A 157 10.71 25.07 1.63
N SER A 158 10.79 24.18 0.65
CA SER A 158 9.72 23.78 -0.25
C SER A 158 8.50 23.29 0.54
N SER A 159 7.34 23.81 0.16
CA SER A 159 6.03 23.26 0.51
C SER A 159 5.98 21.75 0.20
N PRO A 160 5.28 20.92 1.01
CA PRO A 160 4.99 19.55 0.60
C PRO A 160 3.96 19.64 -0.53
N ASP A 161 4.49 19.59 -1.73
CA ASP A 161 3.75 19.58 -2.98
C ASP A 161 2.88 18.32 -3.02
N VAL A 162 1.55 18.50 -3.17
CA VAL A 162 0.57 17.43 -3.44
C VAL A 162 0.92 16.66 -4.74
N THR A 163 1.91 17.16 -5.49
CA THR A 163 2.48 16.61 -6.72
C THR A 163 3.65 15.65 -6.51
N ASN A 164 4.11 15.37 -5.28
CA ASN A 164 5.23 14.44 -5.07
C ASN A 164 4.76 13.04 -4.60
N PRO A 165 4.41 12.11 -5.51
CA PRO A 165 3.97 10.75 -5.19
C PRO A 165 5.05 9.92 -4.47
N ALA A 166 6.30 10.42 -4.43
CA ALA A 166 7.42 9.75 -3.79
C ALA A 166 7.47 9.88 -2.25
N SER A 167 6.68 10.77 -1.65
CA SER A 167 6.81 11.11 -0.22
C SER A 167 6.34 10.02 0.75
N ASN A 168 5.59 9.02 0.28
CA ASN A 168 5.09 7.92 1.10
C ASN A 168 5.31 6.54 0.48
N LEU A 169 6.38 6.34 -0.29
CA LEU A 169 6.73 5.02 -0.82
C LEU A 169 7.16 4.09 0.32
N SER A 170 6.59 2.87 0.37
CA SER A 170 7.05 1.82 1.27
C SER A 170 7.77 0.70 0.51
N THR A 171 7.47 0.53 -0.77
CA THR A 171 8.05 -0.53 -1.60
C THR A 171 8.54 0.02 -2.95
N VAL A 172 9.78 -0.31 -3.32
CA VAL A 172 10.38 0.12 -4.59
C VAL A 172 10.98 -1.08 -5.30
N ALA A 173 10.58 -1.34 -6.54
CA ALA A 173 11.21 -2.35 -7.38
C ALA A 173 12.28 -1.72 -8.26
N VAL A 174 13.43 -2.38 -8.35
CA VAL A 174 14.54 -1.98 -9.23
C VAL A 174 14.64 -3.01 -10.34
N LEU A 175 14.37 -2.57 -11.56
CA LEU A 175 14.29 -3.39 -12.77
C LEU A 175 15.45 -3.03 -13.71
N PRO A 176 16.40 -3.95 -13.97
CA PRO A 176 17.47 -3.71 -14.92
C PRO A 176 16.93 -3.87 -16.35
N ILE A 177 17.42 -3.05 -17.28
CA ILE A 177 17.01 -3.13 -18.69
C ILE A 177 17.66 -4.30 -19.43
N CYS A 178 18.85 -4.74 -18.97
CA CYS A 178 19.62 -5.86 -19.51
C CYS A 178 20.53 -6.46 -18.42
N ASP A 179 21.09 -7.65 -18.70
CA ASP A 179 22.01 -8.40 -17.81
C ASP A 179 23.33 -7.65 -17.53
N GLU A 180 23.69 -6.69 -18.38
CA GLU A 180 24.94 -5.93 -18.28
C GLU A 180 24.88 -4.85 -17.19
N VAL A 181 23.67 -4.52 -16.70
CA VAL A 181 23.47 -3.50 -15.66
C VAL A 181 23.96 -4.04 -14.31
N PRO A 182 24.90 -3.38 -13.62
CA PRO A 182 25.38 -3.81 -12.31
C PRO A 182 24.37 -3.47 -11.20
N ILE A 183 23.21 -4.13 -11.22
CA ILE A 183 22.08 -3.86 -10.33
C ILE A 183 22.42 -4.04 -8.85
N ASN A 184 23.33 -4.97 -8.53
CA ASN A 184 23.80 -5.18 -7.15
C ASN A 184 24.52 -3.94 -6.61
N ALA A 185 25.43 -3.36 -7.40
CA ALA A 185 26.16 -2.16 -6.98
C ALA A 185 25.19 -0.96 -6.84
N PHE A 186 24.28 -0.80 -7.79
CA PHE A 186 23.24 0.22 -7.74
C PHE A 186 22.36 0.09 -6.48
N ASN A 187 21.89 -1.13 -6.17
CA ASN A 187 21.03 -1.37 -5.00
C ASN A 187 21.76 -1.15 -3.68
N LEU A 188 23.07 -1.43 -3.60
CA LEU A 188 23.88 -1.13 -2.43
C LEU A 188 23.97 0.37 -2.18
N GLU A 189 24.28 1.15 -3.22
CA GLU A 189 24.32 2.62 -3.15
C GLU A 189 22.93 3.20 -2.80
N LEU A 190 21.88 2.71 -3.44
CA LEU A 190 20.51 3.12 -3.16
C LEU A 190 20.10 2.80 -1.72
N SER A 191 20.37 1.59 -1.24
CA SER A 191 20.09 1.18 0.14
C SER A 191 20.85 2.03 1.16
N HIS A 192 22.13 2.34 0.88
CA HIS A 192 22.93 3.21 1.71
C HIS A 192 22.36 4.64 1.76
N ALA A 193 21.95 5.20 0.61
CA ALA A 193 21.31 6.51 0.56
C ALA A 193 19.97 6.54 1.32
N LEU A 194 19.17 5.49 1.20
CA LEU A 194 17.88 5.38 1.90
C LEU A 194 18.01 5.14 3.40
N SER A 195 19.13 4.60 3.86
CA SER A 195 19.42 4.41 5.29
C SER A 195 19.44 5.73 6.07
N ALA A 196 19.68 6.86 5.38
CA ALA A 196 19.57 8.20 5.97
C ALA A 196 18.12 8.62 6.29
N ILE A 197 17.13 8.01 5.62
CA ILE A 197 15.69 8.31 5.78
C ILE A 197 15.04 7.33 6.78
N GLY A 198 15.52 6.08 6.83
CA GLY A 198 15.06 5.08 7.78
C GLY A 198 15.52 3.66 7.45
N PRO A 199 15.04 2.64 8.18
CA PRO A 199 15.40 1.25 7.92
C PRO A 199 14.99 0.82 6.51
N ALA A 200 15.98 0.45 5.70
CA ALA A 200 15.80 -0.06 4.35
C ALA A 200 16.19 -1.54 4.28
N LEU A 201 15.35 -2.37 3.66
CA LEU A 201 15.61 -3.79 3.45
C LEU A 201 15.69 -4.09 1.94
N LEU A 202 16.78 -4.72 1.51
CA LEU A 202 16.91 -5.26 0.16
C LEU A 202 16.47 -6.72 0.13
N LEU A 203 15.59 -7.05 -0.82
CA LEU A 203 15.09 -8.40 -1.07
C LEU A 203 15.42 -8.85 -2.50
N THR A 204 16.00 -10.03 -2.61
CA THR A 204 16.33 -10.72 -3.87
C THR A 204 15.60 -12.06 -3.93
N SER A 205 15.49 -12.64 -5.12
CA SER A 205 14.92 -13.99 -5.32
C SER A 205 15.63 -15.05 -4.47
N ASP A 206 16.95 -14.94 -4.28
CA ASP A 206 17.74 -15.84 -3.44
C ASP A 206 17.41 -15.72 -1.95
N ILE A 207 17.25 -14.50 -1.42
CA ILE A 207 16.87 -14.28 -0.01
C ILE A 207 15.49 -14.91 0.27
N ILE A 208 14.56 -14.81 -0.69
CA ILE A 208 13.24 -15.43 -0.57
C ILE A 208 13.36 -16.95 -0.52
N ARG A 209 14.17 -17.55 -1.40
CA ARG A 209 14.40 -19.00 -1.44
C ARG A 209 15.09 -19.51 -0.17
N GLU A 210 16.04 -18.76 0.37
CA GLU A 210 16.73 -19.10 1.61
C GLU A 210 15.79 -19.07 2.82
N ARG A 211 14.93 -18.05 2.92
CA ARG A 211 14.06 -17.85 4.09
C ARG A 211 12.77 -18.65 4.07
N LEU A 212 12.16 -18.82 2.89
CA LEU A 212 10.83 -19.43 2.73
C LEU A 212 10.89 -20.80 2.03
N GLY A 213 12.04 -21.18 1.46
CA GLY A 213 12.29 -22.44 0.77
C GLY A 213 12.26 -22.31 -0.77
N ALA A 214 12.76 -23.34 -1.46
CA ALA A 214 12.89 -23.34 -2.92
C ALA A 214 11.55 -23.15 -3.68
N SER A 215 10.45 -23.67 -3.11
CA SER A 215 9.08 -23.56 -3.65
C SER A 215 8.30 -22.33 -3.15
N ALA A 216 8.97 -21.36 -2.52
CA ALA A 216 8.30 -20.17 -1.98
C ALA A 216 7.67 -19.28 -3.04
N LEU A 217 8.15 -19.36 -4.28
CA LEU A 217 7.66 -18.60 -5.43
C LEU A 217 6.58 -19.33 -6.22
N ASP A 218 6.24 -20.57 -5.83
CA ASP A 218 5.16 -21.33 -6.45
C ASP A 218 3.80 -20.79 -5.98
N SER A 219 2.81 -20.76 -6.88
CA SER A 219 1.46 -20.26 -6.61
C SER A 219 0.76 -20.93 -5.42
N ILE A 220 1.14 -22.17 -5.10
CA ILE A 220 0.61 -22.94 -3.97
C ILE A 220 0.96 -22.28 -2.62
N HIS A 221 2.08 -21.56 -2.53
CA HIS A 221 2.57 -20.94 -1.30
C HIS A 221 2.41 -19.41 -1.27
N GLU A 222 1.60 -18.85 -2.18
CA GLU A 222 1.45 -17.40 -2.35
C GLU A 222 1.05 -16.67 -1.06
N TYR A 223 0.14 -17.24 -0.27
CA TYR A 223 -0.28 -16.66 1.01
C TYR A 223 0.87 -16.53 2.01
N ARG A 224 1.79 -17.50 2.04
CA ARG A 224 2.92 -17.51 2.98
C ARG A 224 3.95 -16.45 2.59
N LEU A 225 4.20 -16.29 1.29
CA LEU A 225 5.06 -15.24 0.76
C LEU A 225 4.43 -13.85 0.99
N SER A 226 3.15 -13.66 0.65
CA SER A 226 2.43 -12.39 0.83
C SER A 226 2.47 -11.93 2.28
N GLY A 227 2.15 -12.83 3.23
CA GLY A 227 2.18 -12.51 4.66
C GLY A 227 3.57 -12.17 5.16
N TRP A 228 4.61 -12.87 4.69
CA TRP A 228 5.99 -12.57 5.08
C TRP A 228 6.48 -11.22 4.52
N LEU A 229 6.15 -10.90 3.27
CA LEU A 229 6.46 -9.61 2.65
C LEU A 229 5.75 -8.46 3.37
N ALA A 230 4.47 -8.62 3.69
CA ALA A 230 3.71 -7.64 4.47
C ALA A 230 4.36 -7.36 5.83
N GLN A 231 4.87 -8.40 6.50
CA GLN A 231 5.63 -8.26 7.74
C GLN A 231 6.94 -7.48 7.53
N GLN A 232 7.64 -7.68 6.41
CA GLN A 232 8.84 -6.88 6.11
C GLN A 232 8.48 -5.40 5.85
N GLU A 233 7.36 -5.14 5.18
CA GLU A 233 6.82 -3.79 4.99
C GLU A 233 6.36 -3.15 6.32
N ASP A 234 6.02 -3.94 7.35
CA ASP A 234 5.71 -3.44 8.71
C ASP A 234 6.97 -3.00 9.46
N ILE A 235 8.06 -3.76 9.32
CA ILE A 235 9.29 -3.55 10.07
C ILE A 235 10.13 -2.43 9.45
N ASN A 236 10.14 -2.33 8.12
CA ASN A 236 11.03 -1.45 7.38
C ASN A 236 10.29 -0.24 6.83
N ARG A 237 10.96 0.92 6.87
CA ARG A 237 10.43 2.15 6.28
C ARG A 237 10.32 2.01 4.76
N ILE A 238 11.32 1.36 4.15
CA ILE A 238 11.40 1.10 2.71
C ILE A 238 11.87 -0.35 2.48
N VAL A 239 11.19 -1.05 1.58
CA VAL A 239 11.60 -2.36 1.08
C VAL A 239 11.97 -2.22 -0.39
N LEU A 240 13.22 -2.53 -0.71
CA LEU A 240 13.74 -2.59 -2.07
C LEU A 240 13.60 -4.01 -2.61
N TYR A 241 12.90 -4.15 -3.73
CA TYR A 241 12.83 -5.40 -4.48
C TYR A 241 13.82 -5.34 -5.64
N GLN A 242 14.86 -6.16 -5.57
CA GLN A 242 15.73 -6.39 -6.71
C GLN A 242 15.09 -7.45 -7.61
N THR A 243 14.73 -7.08 -8.84
CA THR A 243 14.19 -8.04 -9.79
C THR A 243 15.29 -8.88 -10.41
N ASP A 244 14.91 -10.05 -10.94
CA ASP A 244 15.77 -10.77 -11.86
C ASP A 244 15.74 -10.06 -13.23
N SER A 245 16.72 -10.31 -14.08
CA SER A 245 16.79 -9.73 -15.43
C SER A 245 15.78 -10.33 -16.41
N SER A 246 15.30 -11.54 -16.11
CA SER A 246 14.22 -12.20 -16.84
C SER A 246 12.89 -12.05 -16.11
N MET A 247 11.79 -12.30 -16.84
CA MET A 247 10.43 -12.25 -16.28
C MET A 247 10.13 -13.52 -15.46
N THR A 248 10.78 -13.65 -14.31
CA THR A 248 10.54 -14.73 -13.34
C THR A 248 9.28 -14.46 -12.50
N PRO A 249 8.73 -15.47 -11.79
CA PRO A 249 7.64 -15.23 -10.84
C PRO A 249 7.98 -14.19 -9.77
N TRP A 250 9.27 -14.09 -9.38
CA TRP A 250 9.74 -13.05 -8.48
C TRP A 250 9.66 -11.66 -9.13
N THR A 251 10.21 -11.49 -10.34
CA THR A 251 10.14 -10.22 -11.08
C THR A 251 8.70 -9.75 -11.28
N GLN A 252 7.80 -10.66 -11.68
CA GLN A 252 6.37 -10.36 -11.82
C GLN A 252 5.75 -9.91 -10.49
N ARG A 253 6.12 -10.55 -9.37
CA ARG A 253 5.66 -10.16 -8.03
C ARG A 253 6.17 -8.78 -7.64
N CYS A 254 7.45 -8.50 -7.85
CA CYS A 254 8.04 -7.18 -7.56
C CYS A 254 7.30 -6.06 -8.28
N ILE A 255 6.99 -6.26 -9.58
CA ILE A 255 6.25 -5.29 -10.38
C ILE A 255 4.83 -5.08 -9.82
N ARG A 256 4.14 -6.16 -9.43
CA ARG A 256 2.77 -6.08 -8.92
C ARG A 256 2.66 -5.54 -7.50
N GLN A 257 3.72 -5.64 -6.70
CA GLN A 257 3.75 -5.25 -5.28
C GLN A 257 4.40 -3.88 -5.05
N ALA A 258 5.20 -3.36 -5.97
CA ALA A 258 5.90 -2.10 -5.76
C ALA A 258 4.99 -0.87 -5.88
N ASP A 259 5.21 0.11 -5.01
CA ASP A 259 4.58 1.44 -5.13
C ASP A 259 5.28 2.27 -6.22
N CYS A 260 6.57 2.01 -6.47
CA CYS A 260 7.39 2.66 -7.49
C CYS A 260 8.32 1.65 -8.18
N ILE A 261 8.47 1.76 -9.49
CA ILE A 261 9.38 0.94 -10.30
C ILE A 261 10.47 1.84 -10.87
N LEU A 262 11.72 1.56 -10.51
CA LEU A 262 12.91 2.20 -11.06
C LEU A 262 13.48 1.32 -12.17
N ILE A 263 13.49 1.85 -13.38
CA ILE A 263 14.11 1.19 -14.54
C ILE A 263 15.55 1.68 -14.62
N VAL A 264 16.51 0.76 -14.53
CA VAL A 264 17.95 1.07 -14.53
C VAL A 264 18.56 0.61 -15.84
N GLY A 265 19.17 1.55 -16.56
CA GLY A 265 19.91 1.32 -17.79
C GLY A 265 21.35 1.83 -17.70
N LEU A 266 22.19 1.43 -18.65
CA LEU A 266 23.55 1.97 -18.80
C LEU A 266 23.47 3.34 -19.47
N GLY A 267 24.14 4.35 -18.91
CA GLY A 267 24.10 5.73 -19.44
C GLY A 267 24.69 5.90 -20.85
N GLU A 268 25.44 4.91 -21.34
CA GLU A 268 26.09 4.90 -22.66
C GLU A 268 25.19 4.35 -23.78
N GLN A 269 23.99 3.82 -23.45
CA GLN A 269 23.06 3.24 -24.42
C GLN A 269 21.81 4.12 -24.54
N GLU A 270 21.28 4.27 -25.76
CA GLU A 270 19.97 4.90 -25.96
C GLU A 270 18.88 4.14 -25.17
N PRO A 271 17.90 4.83 -24.58
CA PRO A 271 16.86 4.20 -23.77
C PRO A 271 15.93 3.37 -24.65
N ALA A 272 16.30 2.11 -24.91
CA ALA A 272 15.44 1.13 -25.55
C ALA A 272 14.66 0.37 -24.47
N LEU A 273 13.32 0.37 -24.54
CA LEU A 273 12.49 -0.44 -23.65
C LEU A 273 12.84 -1.93 -23.86
N GLY A 274 13.54 -2.53 -22.90
CA GLY A 274 13.86 -3.96 -22.92
C GLY A 274 12.60 -4.83 -23.04
N GLN A 275 12.75 -6.07 -23.55
CA GLN A 275 11.66 -6.99 -23.89
C GLN A 275 10.64 -7.26 -22.76
N VAL A 276 10.97 -6.92 -21.51
CA VAL A 276 10.11 -7.04 -20.33
C VAL A 276 8.90 -6.09 -20.36
N GLY A 277 8.94 -5.01 -21.16
CA GLY A 277 7.82 -4.09 -21.36
C GLY A 277 6.79 -4.51 -22.42
N GLY A 278 7.06 -5.60 -23.16
CA GLY A 278 6.31 -5.97 -24.37
C GLY A 278 4.90 -6.55 -24.16
N THR A 279 4.53 -6.91 -22.94
CA THR A 279 3.18 -7.43 -22.63
C THR A 279 2.55 -6.69 -21.46
N GLY A 280 1.95 -5.53 -21.75
CA GLY A 280 0.75 -5.07 -21.04
C GLY A 280 0.87 -3.98 -19.96
N CYS A 281 2.04 -3.41 -19.68
CA CYS A 281 2.16 -2.31 -18.72
C CYS A 281 2.45 -0.97 -19.41
N LEU A 282 1.40 -0.32 -19.91
CA LEU A 282 1.42 1.09 -20.27
C LEU A 282 1.42 1.93 -18.98
N ALA A 283 2.59 2.39 -18.57
CA ALA A 283 2.73 3.54 -17.67
C ALA A 283 3.54 4.61 -18.39
N GLN A 284 2.83 5.46 -19.15
CA GLN A 284 3.36 6.74 -19.62
C GLN A 284 3.57 7.65 -18.41
N GLY A 285 4.82 7.80 -17.98
CA GLY A 285 5.29 8.95 -17.23
C GLY A 285 5.98 9.89 -18.20
N HIS A 286 5.27 10.95 -18.63
CA HIS A 286 5.90 12.08 -19.30
C HIS A 286 6.82 12.77 -18.29
N ILE A 287 8.09 12.93 -18.67
CA ILE A 287 9.00 13.91 -18.09
C ILE A 287 8.87 15.14 -19.01
N ASP A 288 8.29 16.21 -18.48
CA ASP A 288 8.58 17.60 -18.85
C ASP A 288 8.77 18.37 -17.54
#